data_AF-A0A6A7ASR8-F1
#
_entry.id   AF-A0A6A7ASR8-F1
#
_cell.length_a   1.000
_cell.length_b   1.000
_cell.length_c   1.000
_cell.angle_alpha   90.00
_cell.angle_beta   90.00
_cell.angle_gamma   90.00
#
_symmetry.space_group_name_H-M   'P 1'
#
loop_
_entity.id
_entity.type
_entity.pdbx_description
1 polymer ?
#
loop_
_entity_poly.entity_id
_entity_poly.type
_entity_poly.pdbx_seq_one_letter_code
_entity_poly.pdbx_strand_id
1 'polypeptide(L)'
;MNTRFNDHVLQQTRQEQDTPADSSSHRDSFHAMSPSEASTTDSDEQTAASERCDSPQLQHRRDSALAPLEEPSDCIIGHVTLSGKFMCSHTDCDDLRFGRQADFKRHYENVHAKMVVEYFCPKTGCVRSRNPVGKTSKGRSFKGRKDKMEEHVRTVHGVSGLKRKKGNISESEETSNIRRRVELG
;
A
#
# COMPACT_ATOMS: atom_id res chain seq x y z
N MET A 1 43.00 37.95 39.89
CA MET A 1 43.87 37.18 38.97
C MET A 1 43.13 36.99 37.65
N ASN A 2 43.60 37.72 36.64
CA ASN A 2 43.55 37.57 35.18
C ASN A 2 42.30 37.01 34.48
N THR A 3 41.65 37.92 33.76
CA THR A 3 40.75 37.80 32.60
C THR A 3 41.45 37.23 31.35
N ARG A 4 40.82 36.27 30.65
CA ARG A 4 41.00 35.91 29.21
C ARG A 4 39.66 35.26 28.76
N PHE A 5 38.72 35.89 28.05
CA PHE A 5 38.75 36.47 26.71
C PHE A 5 39.54 35.62 25.70
N ASN A 6 38.81 34.75 24.99
CA ASN A 6 39.19 34.25 23.68
C ASN A 6 37.96 34.37 22.77
N ASP A 7 37.78 35.57 22.25
CA ASP A 7 37.10 35.81 20.97
C ASP A 7 37.92 35.15 19.88
N HIS A 8 37.37 34.10 19.27
CA HIS A 8 37.87 33.58 18.01
C HIS A 8 36.85 33.91 16.91
N VAL A 9 36.84 35.20 16.57
CA VAL A 9 36.45 35.67 15.24
C VAL A 9 37.47 35.11 14.25
N LEU A 10 37.05 34.19 13.39
CA LEU A 10 37.56 34.20 12.02
C LEU A 10 36.49 33.69 11.05
N GLN A 11 36.11 34.63 10.19
CA GLN A 11 35.24 34.50 9.05
C GLN A 11 35.80 33.45 8.08
N GLN A 12 34.97 32.51 7.64
CA GLN A 12 35.25 31.72 6.44
C GLN A 12 34.02 31.74 5.52
N THR A 13 34.11 32.65 4.55
CA THR A 13 33.80 32.47 3.11
C THR A 13 32.51 31.74 2.77
N ARG A 14 31.48 32.55 2.53
CA ARG A 14 30.39 32.26 1.60
C ARG A 14 31.00 32.07 0.20
N GLN A 15 31.04 30.84 -0.28
CA GLN A 15 31.31 30.55 -1.68
C GLN A 15 29.94 30.45 -2.37
N GLU A 16 29.48 31.57 -2.89
CA GLU A 16 28.34 31.62 -3.80
C GLU A 16 28.79 30.95 -5.10
N GLN A 17 28.29 29.75 -5.37
CA GLN A 17 28.43 29.12 -6.68
C GLN A 17 27.20 29.51 -7.48
N ASP A 18 27.42 30.43 -8.42
CA ASP A 18 26.57 30.71 -9.55
C ASP A 18 26.16 29.41 -10.24
N THR A 19 24.92 28.97 -10.02
CA THR A 19 24.30 27.95 -10.86
C THR A 19 23.77 28.64 -12.12
N PRO A 20 24.20 28.23 -13.32
CA PRO A 20 23.68 28.77 -14.57
C PRO A 20 22.18 28.49 -14.67
N ALA A 21 21.43 29.55 -14.98
CA ALA A 21 20.05 29.49 -15.40
C ALA A 21 19.96 28.76 -16.74
N ASP A 22 19.91 27.42 -16.72
CA ASP A 22 19.56 26.66 -17.91
C ASP A 22 18.07 26.83 -18.19
N SER A 23 17.87 27.47 -19.31
CA SER A 23 16.63 27.91 -19.88
C SER A 23 16.03 26.70 -20.62
N SER A 24 15.21 25.90 -19.93
CA SER A 24 14.41 24.90 -20.61
C SER A 24 12.92 25.18 -20.38
N SER A 25 12.48 26.19 -21.13
CA SER A 25 11.09 26.51 -21.39
C SER A 25 10.45 25.39 -22.23
N HIS A 26 10.22 24.23 -21.63
CA HIS A 26 9.29 23.27 -22.20
C HIS A 26 7.88 23.66 -21.77
N ARG A 27 7.28 24.58 -22.54
CA ARG A 27 5.85 24.84 -22.50
C ARG A 27 5.18 23.63 -23.12
N ASP A 28 4.87 22.61 -22.31
CA ASP A 28 3.89 21.63 -22.71
C ASP A 28 2.54 22.33 -22.81
N SER A 29 2.22 22.65 -24.07
CA SER A 29 0.88 22.94 -24.56
C SER A 29 -0.03 21.76 -24.24
N PHE A 30 -0.56 21.73 -23.02
CA PHE A 30 -1.75 20.95 -22.73
C PHE A 30 -2.90 21.63 -23.46
N HIS A 31 -3.20 21.08 -24.64
CA HIS A 31 -4.47 21.29 -25.32
C HIS A 31 -5.59 21.15 -24.29
N ALA A 32 -6.27 22.26 -24.01
CA ALA A 32 -7.56 22.26 -23.35
C ALA A 32 -8.52 21.45 -24.24
N MET A 33 -8.69 20.17 -23.95
CA MET A 33 -9.84 19.44 -24.44
C MET A 33 -11.02 19.89 -23.60
N SER A 34 -11.86 20.73 -24.22
CA SER A 34 -13.17 21.08 -23.69
C SER A 34 -13.92 19.81 -23.29
N PRO A 35 -14.38 19.68 -22.04
CA PRO A 35 -15.36 18.65 -21.71
C PRO A 35 -16.68 19.05 -22.38
N SER A 36 -17.04 18.32 -23.43
CA SER A 36 -18.37 18.36 -24.02
C SER A 36 -19.38 17.94 -22.96
N GLU A 37 -20.35 18.80 -22.74
CA GLU A 37 -21.39 18.67 -21.73
C GLU A 37 -22.39 17.60 -22.18
N ALA A 38 -22.13 16.36 -21.77
CA ALA A 38 -23.08 15.28 -21.92
C ALA A 38 -24.06 15.32 -20.74
N SER A 39 -25.12 16.12 -20.92
CA SER A 39 -26.40 15.92 -20.26
C SER A 39 -26.87 14.48 -20.51
N THR A 40 -26.88 13.66 -19.47
CA THR A 40 -27.71 12.46 -19.43
C THR A 40 -28.72 12.61 -18.31
N THR A 41 -29.95 12.68 -18.76
CA THR A 41 -31.22 12.78 -18.06
C THR A 41 -31.41 11.67 -17.02
N ASP A 42 -31.82 12.11 -15.84
CA ASP A 42 -32.84 11.54 -14.98
C ASP A 42 -33.76 10.52 -15.66
N SER A 43 -33.85 9.30 -15.10
CA SER A 43 -35.00 8.38 -15.22
C SER A 43 -34.89 7.23 -14.23
N ASP A 44 -35.89 7.18 -13.36
CA ASP A 44 -36.60 6.00 -12.84
C ASP A 44 -35.89 4.95 -11.99
N GLU A 45 -36.07 5.13 -10.67
CA GLU A 45 -36.88 4.27 -9.81
C GLU A 45 -37.29 2.90 -10.41
N GLN A 46 -36.60 1.83 -9.98
CA GLN A 46 -37.20 0.50 -9.90
C GLN A 46 -36.89 -0.17 -8.57
N THR A 47 -37.92 -0.09 -7.73
CA THR A 47 -38.29 -1.05 -6.69
C THR A 47 -38.30 -2.47 -7.26
N ALA A 48 -37.47 -3.36 -6.73
CA ALA A 48 -37.80 -4.79 -6.65
C ALA A 48 -36.96 -5.46 -5.56
N ALA A 49 -37.68 -6.01 -4.58
CA ALA A 49 -37.16 -6.86 -3.53
C ALA A 49 -36.29 -7.99 -4.11
N SER A 50 -35.04 -8.08 -3.67
CA SER A 50 -34.19 -9.24 -3.93
C SER A 50 -34.21 -10.16 -2.73
N GLU A 51 -34.44 -11.42 -3.05
CA GLU A 51 -34.97 -12.45 -2.18
C GLU A 51 -33.94 -12.91 -1.15
N ARG A 52 -34.48 -13.36 -0.02
CA ARG A 52 -33.74 -13.94 1.09
C ARG A 52 -33.07 -15.23 0.61
N CYS A 53 -31.76 -15.21 0.40
CA CYS A 53 -30.98 -16.44 0.28
C CYS A 53 -30.78 -17.04 1.67
N ASP A 54 -31.71 -17.91 2.04
CA ASP A 54 -31.60 -18.85 3.15
C ASP A 54 -30.43 -19.80 2.84
N SER A 55 -29.24 -19.45 3.34
CA SER A 55 -28.05 -20.30 3.23
C SER A 55 -28.12 -21.35 4.35
N PRO A 56 -28.12 -22.66 4.02
CA PRO A 56 -28.08 -23.70 5.04
C PRO A 56 -26.76 -23.57 5.80
N GLN A 57 -26.87 -23.23 7.09
CA GLN A 57 -25.76 -23.21 8.03
C GLN A 57 -25.13 -24.62 8.10
N LEU A 58 -24.03 -24.80 7.37
CA LEU A 58 -23.13 -25.91 7.61
C LEU A 58 -22.51 -25.71 9.00
N GLN A 59 -22.98 -26.53 9.94
CA GLN A 59 -22.45 -26.64 11.29
C GLN A 59 -20.99 -27.13 11.22
N HIS A 60 -20.08 -26.17 11.08
CA HIS A 60 -18.64 -26.41 11.11
C HIS A 60 -18.21 -26.66 12.56
N ARG A 61 -18.55 -27.85 13.08
CA ARG A 61 -17.96 -28.39 14.31
C ARG A 61 -16.51 -28.79 14.03
N ARG A 62 -15.60 -27.83 14.19
CA ARG A 62 -14.23 -28.11 14.60
C ARG A 62 -13.89 -27.13 15.72
N ASP A 63 -14.24 -27.54 16.93
CA ASP A 63 -13.64 -27.08 18.18
C ASP A 63 -12.15 -27.47 18.16
N SER A 64 -11.36 -26.71 17.41
CA SER A 64 -9.92 -26.64 17.62
C SER A 64 -9.74 -25.49 18.59
N ALA A 65 -9.52 -25.83 19.86
CA ALA A 65 -9.13 -24.93 20.92
C ALA A 65 -7.76 -24.30 20.56
N LEU A 66 -7.80 -23.31 19.67
CA LEU A 66 -6.70 -22.38 19.47
C LEU A 66 -6.70 -21.49 20.71
N ALA A 67 -5.57 -21.48 21.39
CA ALA A 67 -5.31 -20.58 22.51
C ALA A 67 -5.81 -19.17 22.16
N PRO A 68 -6.41 -18.41 23.11
CA PRO A 68 -6.77 -17.02 22.90
C PRO A 68 -5.57 -16.27 22.33
N LEU A 69 -5.61 -16.03 21.03
CA LEU A 69 -4.69 -15.14 20.35
C LEU A 69 -4.95 -13.81 21.04
N GLU A 70 -3.97 -13.31 21.81
CA GLU A 70 -4.02 -12.03 22.51
C GLU A 70 -4.63 -11.00 21.56
N GLU A 71 -5.92 -10.73 21.75
CA GLU A 71 -6.69 -9.83 20.90
C GLU A 71 -5.93 -8.51 20.93
N PRO A 72 -5.46 -8.00 19.78
CA PRO A 72 -4.69 -6.78 19.76
C PRO A 72 -5.57 -5.72 20.41
N SER A 73 -5.16 -5.26 21.59
CA SER A 73 -5.96 -4.34 22.39
C SER A 73 -6.42 -3.22 21.48
N ASP A 74 -7.71 -2.88 21.53
CA ASP A 74 -8.33 -1.82 20.73
C ASP A 74 -7.66 -0.46 21.02
N CYS A 75 -6.50 -0.26 20.41
CA CYS A 75 -5.68 0.92 20.60
C CYS A 75 -6.29 2.05 19.78
N ILE A 76 -6.48 3.20 20.42
CA ILE A 76 -7.01 4.39 19.77
C ILE A 76 -5.97 4.92 18.76
N ILE A 77 -6.25 4.71 17.47
CA ILE A 77 -5.36 5.13 16.37
C ILE A 77 -5.54 6.60 15.96
N GLY A 78 -6.60 7.26 16.44
CA GLY A 78 -6.91 8.65 16.13
C GLY A 78 -8.24 9.14 16.72
N HIS A 79 -8.57 10.40 16.44
CA HIS A 79 -9.73 11.11 16.99
C HIS A 79 -10.61 11.69 15.87
N VAL A 80 -11.91 11.76 16.12
CA VAL A 80 -12.88 12.47 15.26
C VAL A 80 -13.22 13.81 15.90
N THR A 81 -13.00 14.89 15.18
CA THR A 81 -13.33 16.25 15.65
C THR A 81 -14.82 16.53 15.52
N LEU A 82 -15.33 17.51 16.27
CA LEU A 82 -16.71 18.00 16.14
C LEU A 82 -17.04 18.49 14.71
N SER A 83 -16.01 18.87 13.94
CA SER A 83 -16.15 19.25 12.53
C SER A 83 -16.29 18.06 11.55
N GLY A 84 -16.31 16.82 12.04
CA GLY A 84 -16.36 15.61 11.23
C GLY A 84 -15.02 15.24 10.56
N LYS A 85 -13.93 15.94 10.88
CA LYS A 85 -12.57 15.64 10.38
C LYS A 85 -11.87 14.64 11.29
N PHE A 86 -11.00 13.81 10.72
CA PHE A 86 -10.19 12.82 11.41
C PHE A 86 -8.79 13.36 11.71
N MET A 87 -8.25 13.06 12.88
CA MET A 87 -6.91 13.43 13.35
C MET A 87 -6.17 12.19 13.85
N CYS A 88 -4.85 12.14 13.63
CA CYS A 88 -4.02 11.09 14.21
C CYS A 88 -3.77 11.34 15.70
N SER A 89 -3.60 10.27 16.49
CA SER A 89 -3.26 10.36 17.91
C SER A 89 -1.76 10.50 18.18
N HIS A 90 -0.93 10.39 17.13
CA HIS A 90 0.53 10.53 17.23
C HIS A 90 0.96 12.01 17.17
N THR A 91 1.84 12.40 18.09
CA THR A 91 2.37 13.78 18.25
C THR A 91 3.06 14.33 17.00
N ASP A 92 3.66 13.46 16.19
CA ASP A 92 4.35 13.87 14.96
C ASP A 92 3.36 14.25 13.83
N CYS A 93 2.07 14.00 14.03
CA CYS A 93 1.01 14.13 13.03
C CYS A 93 -0.15 15.02 13.51
N ASP A 94 0.04 15.78 14.59
CA ASP A 94 -1.00 16.61 15.21
C ASP A 94 -1.58 17.67 14.26
N ASP A 95 -0.79 18.15 13.31
CA ASP A 95 -1.21 19.14 12.32
C ASP A 95 -2.00 18.54 11.13
N LEU A 96 -2.01 17.21 10.99
CA LEU A 96 -2.64 16.52 9.87
C LEU A 96 -4.12 16.25 10.15
N ARG A 97 -4.98 16.79 9.27
CA ARG A 97 -6.42 16.59 9.32
C ARG A 97 -6.93 15.99 8.03
N PHE A 98 -7.71 14.92 8.14
CA PHE A 98 -8.27 14.22 6.98
C PHE A 98 -9.78 14.47 6.90
N GLY A 99 -10.25 14.79 5.69
CA GLY A 99 -11.70 14.91 5.43
C GLY A 99 -12.38 13.56 5.18
N ARG A 100 -11.62 12.50 4.93
CA ARG A 100 -12.13 11.16 4.63
C ARG A 100 -11.44 10.12 5.51
N GLN A 101 -12.23 9.18 6.05
CA GLN A 101 -11.72 8.09 6.88
C GLN A 101 -10.70 7.21 6.12
N ALA A 102 -10.88 7.01 4.82
CA ALA A 102 -9.97 6.23 3.99
C ALA A 102 -8.55 6.83 3.92
N ASP A 103 -8.44 8.15 3.86
CA ASP A 103 -7.15 8.84 3.83
C ASP A 103 -6.46 8.76 5.19
N PHE A 104 -7.23 8.92 6.28
CA PHE A 104 -6.74 8.71 7.64
C PHE A 104 -6.21 7.28 7.86
N LYS A 105 -6.98 6.25 7.47
CA LYS A 105 -6.57 4.84 7.60
C LYS A 105 -5.28 4.58 6.83
N ARG A 106 -5.18 5.09 5.60
CA ARG A 106 -3.96 5.00 4.77
C ARG A 106 -2.77 5.69 5.43
N HIS A 107 -2.98 6.86 6.03
CA HIS A 107 -1.94 7.56 6.77
C HIS A 107 -1.43 6.71 7.94
N TYR A 108 -2.33 6.21 8.79
CA TYR A 108 -1.96 5.37 9.93
C TYR A 108 -1.20 4.10 9.51
N GLU A 109 -1.69 3.38 8.50
CA GLU A 109 -1.04 2.16 8.00
C GLU A 109 0.35 2.40 7.43
N ASN A 110 0.60 3.53 6.78
CA ASN A 110 1.89 3.79 6.14
C ASN A 110 2.90 4.48 7.06
N VAL A 111 2.43 5.27 8.03
CA VAL A 111 3.29 6.10 8.90
C VAL A 111 3.48 5.44 10.26
N HIS A 112 2.43 4.85 10.84
CA HIS A 112 2.40 4.41 12.23
C HIS A 112 2.33 2.90 12.42
N ALA A 113 1.96 2.12 11.40
CA ALA A 113 1.98 0.67 11.53
C ALA A 113 3.40 0.19 11.84
N LYS A 114 3.61 -0.31 13.07
CA LYS A 114 4.91 -0.79 13.58
C LYS A 114 5.52 -1.93 12.76
N MET A 115 4.76 -2.55 11.86
CA MET A 115 5.19 -3.68 11.03
C MET A 115 4.92 -3.40 9.55
N VAL A 116 5.55 -2.38 8.99
CA VAL A 116 5.58 -2.24 7.53
C VAL A 116 6.42 -3.37 6.96
N VAL A 117 5.76 -4.39 6.39
CA VAL A 117 6.43 -5.42 5.62
C VAL A 117 7.14 -4.74 4.45
N GLU A 118 8.47 -4.68 4.51
CA GLU A 118 9.25 -4.10 3.44
C GLU A 118 9.26 -5.05 2.25
N TYR A 119 8.68 -4.61 1.14
CA TYR A 119 8.80 -5.30 -0.14
C TYR A 119 10.11 -4.93 -0.81
N PHE A 120 10.81 -5.94 -1.34
CA PHE A 120 12.05 -5.82 -2.11
C PHE A 120 11.87 -6.49 -3.47
N CYS A 121 12.61 -6.04 -4.46
CA CYS A 121 12.63 -6.72 -5.75
C CYS A 121 13.22 -8.14 -5.60
N PRO A 122 12.55 -9.19 -6.10
CA PRO A 122 13.05 -10.57 -6.03
C PRO A 122 14.25 -10.84 -6.95
N LYS A 123 14.55 -9.96 -7.92
CA LYS A 123 15.64 -10.15 -8.87
C LYS A 123 17.00 -9.87 -8.20
N THR A 124 17.86 -10.88 -8.15
CA THR A 124 19.23 -10.76 -7.61
C THR A 124 20.04 -9.73 -8.40
N GLY A 125 20.78 -8.89 -7.68
CA GLY A 125 21.58 -7.81 -8.28
C GLY A 125 20.81 -6.57 -8.71
N CYS A 126 19.48 -6.54 -8.52
CA CYS A 126 18.74 -5.29 -8.67
C CYS A 126 19.07 -4.32 -7.52
N VAL A 127 19.18 -3.03 -7.83
CA VAL A 127 19.43 -1.95 -6.85
C VAL A 127 18.33 -1.90 -5.77
N ARG A 128 17.11 -2.34 -6.11
CA ARG A 128 15.96 -2.42 -5.19
C ARG A 128 15.73 -3.82 -4.60
N SER A 129 16.67 -4.74 -4.81
CA SER A 129 16.61 -6.06 -4.18
C SER A 129 17.16 -6.02 -2.76
N ARG A 130 16.91 -7.08 -1.99
CA ARG A 130 17.41 -7.21 -0.62
C ARG A 130 18.94 -7.24 -0.55
N ASN A 131 19.58 -7.77 -1.60
CA ASN A 131 21.03 -7.92 -1.75
C ASN A 131 21.48 -7.31 -3.09
N PRO A 132 21.68 -5.97 -3.16
CA PRO A 132 22.20 -5.34 -4.37
C PRO A 132 23.64 -5.79 -4.64
N VAL A 133 24.02 -5.88 -5.92
CA VAL A 133 25.40 -6.17 -6.31
C VAL A 133 26.20 -4.87 -6.18
N GLY A 134 26.92 -4.72 -5.08
CA GLY A 134 27.70 -3.53 -4.75
C GLY A 134 27.66 -3.26 -3.25
N LYS A 135 28.81 -2.91 -2.65
CA LYS A 135 29.07 -2.86 -1.19
C LYS A 135 28.20 -1.88 -0.38
N THR A 136 27.21 -1.22 -0.97
CA THR A 136 26.29 -0.33 -0.26
C THR A 136 25.23 -1.15 0.46
N SER A 137 25.31 -1.11 1.80
CA SER A 137 24.37 -1.66 2.78
C SER A 137 22.89 -1.53 2.34
N LYS A 138 22.19 -2.67 2.22
CA LYS A 138 20.74 -2.85 1.98
C LYS A 138 20.14 -2.02 0.83
N GLY A 139 19.59 -2.71 -0.19
CA GLY A 139 18.90 -2.04 -1.30
C GLY A 139 17.67 -1.23 -0.85
N ARG A 140 17.24 -0.27 -1.68
CA ARG A 140 16.10 0.61 -1.38
C ARG A 140 14.78 -0.16 -1.47
N SER A 141 14.08 -0.34 -0.35
CA SER A 141 12.78 -1.02 -0.26
C SER A 141 11.62 -0.17 -0.85
N PHE A 142 10.49 -0.81 -1.13
CA PHE A 142 9.27 -0.16 -1.64
C PHE A 142 8.35 0.40 -0.54
N LYS A 143 8.83 0.54 0.71
CA LYS A 143 8.09 1.13 1.84
C LYS A 143 6.65 0.57 1.99
N GLY A 144 6.50 -0.76 2.03
CA GLY A 144 5.19 -1.39 2.24
C GLY A 144 4.26 -1.48 1.03
N ARG A 145 4.64 -0.96 -0.13
CA ARG A 145 3.79 -0.96 -1.32
C ARG A 145 4.07 -2.11 -2.28
N LYS A 146 3.26 -3.19 -2.19
CA LYS A 146 3.35 -4.36 -3.07
C LYS A 146 3.08 -4.02 -4.53
N ASP A 147 2.11 -3.15 -4.81
CA ASP A 147 1.77 -2.67 -6.15
C ASP A 147 2.99 -2.05 -6.85
N LYS A 148 3.75 -1.23 -6.12
CA LYS A 148 4.95 -0.57 -6.65
C LYS A 148 6.10 -1.54 -6.91
N MET A 149 6.24 -2.56 -6.06
CA MET A 149 7.19 -3.64 -6.31
C MET A 149 6.83 -4.43 -7.56
N GLU A 150 5.56 -4.83 -7.73
CA GLU A 150 5.09 -5.58 -8.92
C GLU A 150 5.23 -4.77 -10.21
N GLU A 151 4.88 -3.48 -10.17
CA GLU A 151 5.09 -2.54 -11.27
C GLU A 151 6.57 -2.44 -11.64
N HIS A 152 7.45 -2.32 -10.64
CA HIS A 152 8.90 -2.32 -10.86
C HIS A 152 9.39 -3.61 -11.52
N VAL A 153 8.94 -4.78 -11.03
CA VAL A 153 9.34 -6.06 -11.63
C VAL A 153 8.88 -6.16 -13.08
N ARG A 154 7.66 -5.71 -13.37
CA ARG A 154 7.11 -5.72 -14.73
C ARG A 154 7.88 -4.79 -15.68
N THR A 155 8.16 -3.58 -15.24
CA THR A 155 8.76 -2.51 -16.06
C THR A 155 10.28 -2.64 -16.18
N VAL A 156 10.98 -2.93 -15.08
CA VAL A 156 12.45 -2.98 -15.02
C VAL A 156 12.99 -4.36 -15.35
N HIS A 157 12.29 -5.43 -14.97
CA HIS A 157 12.74 -6.80 -15.23
C HIS A 157 12.01 -7.48 -16.38
N GLY A 158 11.08 -6.77 -17.03
CA GLY A 158 10.51 -7.19 -18.32
C GLY A 158 9.92 -8.59 -18.28
N VAL A 159 9.37 -9.04 -17.15
CA VAL A 159 8.69 -10.35 -17.06
C VAL A 159 7.32 -10.26 -17.73
N SER A 160 7.26 -9.72 -18.94
CA SER A 160 6.13 -9.81 -19.87
C SER A 160 6.04 -11.20 -20.52
N GLY A 161 6.89 -12.15 -20.13
CA GLY A 161 7.03 -13.45 -20.78
C GLY A 161 6.34 -14.65 -20.13
N LEU A 162 5.83 -14.57 -18.89
CA LEU A 162 4.92 -15.60 -18.41
C LEU A 162 3.55 -15.32 -19.03
N LYS A 163 3.42 -15.66 -20.33
CA LYS A 163 2.14 -16.09 -20.90
C LYS A 163 1.50 -16.93 -19.81
N ARG A 164 0.37 -16.46 -19.30
CA ARG A 164 -0.52 -17.23 -18.42
C ARG A 164 -0.71 -18.60 -19.08
N LYS A 165 0.13 -19.57 -18.75
CA LYS A 165 -0.17 -20.97 -19.03
C LYS A 165 -1.28 -21.25 -18.03
N LYS A 166 -2.50 -21.01 -18.50
CA LYS A 166 -3.75 -21.43 -17.91
C LYS A 166 -3.68 -22.96 -17.81
N GLY A 167 -2.93 -23.48 -16.82
CA GLY A 167 -3.22 -24.79 -16.27
C GLY A 167 -4.60 -24.63 -15.63
N ASN A 168 -5.67 -25.24 -16.11
CA ASN A 168 -5.82 -26.70 -16.26
C ASN A 168 -5.31 -27.39 -15.00
N ILE A 169 -5.90 -27.02 -13.86
CA ILE A 169 -6.03 -27.92 -12.72
C ILE A 169 -6.96 -29.03 -13.21
N SER A 170 -6.40 -30.22 -13.37
CA SER A 170 -7.11 -31.44 -13.71
C SER A 170 -7.96 -31.87 -12.52
N GLU A 171 -9.24 -31.52 -12.55
CA GLU A 171 -10.31 -32.12 -11.72
C GLU A 171 -10.60 -33.57 -12.17
N SER A 172 -9.60 -34.48 -12.16
CA SER A 172 -9.79 -35.82 -12.72
C SER A 172 -9.43 -37.01 -11.82
N GLU A 173 -9.12 -36.82 -10.53
CA GLU A 173 -8.81 -37.98 -9.64
C GLU A 173 -9.64 -38.05 -8.35
N GLU A 174 -10.56 -37.11 -8.09
CA GLU A 174 -11.39 -37.15 -6.87
C GLU A 174 -12.81 -37.71 -7.08
N THR A 175 -13.15 -38.19 -8.29
CA THR A 175 -14.44 -38.87 -8.54
C THR A 175 -14.35 -40.40 -8.52
N SER A 176 -13.16 -40.98 -8.48
CA SER A 176 -12.97 -42.43 -8.51
C SER A 176 -13.10 -43.12 -7.14
N ASN A 177 -12.93 -42.37 -6.04
CA ASN A 177 -12.97 -42.95 -4.68
C ASN A 177 -14.38 -42.99 -4.05
N ILE A 178 -15.38 -42.32 -4.63
CA ILE A 178 -16.73 -42.26 -4.05
C ILE A 178 -17.60 -43.49 -4.44
N ARG A 179 -17.26 -44.22 -5.51
CA ARG A 179 -18.07 -45.37 -5.97
C ARG A 179 -17.78 -46.72 -5.29
N ARG A 180 -16.88 -46.81 -4.31
CA ARG A 180 -16.57 -48.09 -3.61
C ARG A 180 -17.28 -48.30 -2.27
N ARG A 181 -18.24 -47.45 -1.88
CA ARG A 181 -18.84 -47.50 -0.53
C ARG A 181 -20.34 -47.83 -0.47
N VAL A 182 -20.93 -48.48 -1.47
CA VAL A 182 -22.38 -48.75 -1.52
C VAL A 182 -22.78 -50.24 -1.56
N GLU A 183 -21.90 -51.21 -1.27
CA GLU A 183 -22.28 -52.63 -1.38
C GLU A 183 -22.11 -53.50 -0.11
N LEU A 184 -21.94 -52.91 1.08
CA LEU A 184 -21.98 -53.68 2.34
C LEU A 184 -22.72 -52.90 3.42
N GLY A 185 -24.04 -52.94 3.35
CA GLY A 185 -24.97 -52.42 4.35
C GLY A 185 -26.37 -52.92 4.07
#